data_AF-A0A2E9ITS9-F1
#
_entry.id   AF-A0A2E9ITS9-F1
#
_cell.length_a   1.000
_cell.length_b   1.000
_cell.length_c   1.000
_cell.angle_alpha   90.00
_cell.angle_beta   90.00
_cell.angle_gamma   90.00
#
_symmetry.space_group_name_H-M   'P 1'
#
loop_
_entity.id
_entity.type
_entity.pdbx_description
1 polymer ?
#
loop_
_entity_poly.entity_id
_entity_poly.type
_entity_poly.pdbx_seq_one_letter_code
_entity_poly.pdbx_strand_id
1 'polypeptide(L)'
;MTTSLTANWQMLGPNATPAGDANVYYDTVSHNGDPTAYAHSAKGLASTIEGLNDRTIYRTQIDNLQADTCYYLIVGSTDQGYSKEVKVRTIPNDDSELRFVTGGDMGTTIIPTNGATQSNSASRQPMDPARSTSATVAGEEAPVASTTLIETT
;
A
#
# COMPACT_ATOMS: atom_id res chain seq x y z
N MET A 1 1.86 -25.05 13.33
CA MET A 1 0.71 -24.39 12.69
C MET A 1 1.24 -23.47 11.61
N THR A 2 0.58 -23.40 10.46
CA THR A 2 0.89 -22.46 9.38
C THR A 2 -0.02 -21.24 9.47
N THR A 3 0.43 -20.13 8.90
CA THR A 3 -0.36 -18.90 8.78
C THR A 3 -0.44 -18.47 7.32
N SER A 4 -1.27 -17.47 7.04
CA SER A 4 -1.50 -16.96 5.69
C SER A 4 -1.47 -15.44 5.67
N LEU A 5 -1.14 -14.88 4.51
CA LEU A 5 -1.19 -13.44 4.24
C LEU A 5 -1.92 -13.20 2.93
N THR A 6 -2.70 -12.11 2.85
CA THR A 6 -3.27 -11.64 1.59
C THR A 6 -2.59 -10.35 1.16
N ALA A 7 -1.95 -10.36 0.00
CA ALA A 7 -1.46 -9.16 -0.66
C ALA A 7 -2.55 -8.55 -1.54
N ASN A 8 -2.85 -7.26 -1.35
CA ASN A 8 -3.78 -6.51 -2.20
C ASN A 8 -3.07 -5.27 -2.76
N TRP A 9 -3.25 -5.02 -4.05
CA TRP A 9 -2.75 -3.82 -4.71
C TRP A 9 -3.66 -3.44 -5.89
N GLN A 10 -3.51 -2.20 -6.36
CA GLN A 10 -4.18 -1.73 -7.57
C GLN A 10 -3.16 -1.17 -8.55
N MET A 11 -3.45 -1.33 -9.84
CA MET A 11 -2.72 -0.66 -10.90
C MET A 11 -3.64 0.33 -11.59
N LEU A 12 -3.09 1.51 -11.93
CA LEU A 12 -3.80 2.59 -12.62
C LEU A 12 -3.30 2.69 -14.07
N GLY A 13 -4.16 3.15 -14.96
CA GLY A 13 -3.80 3.50 -16.33
C GLY A 13 -3.63 2.29 -17.26
N PRO A 14 -2.94 2.46 -18.40
CA PRO A 14 -2.98 1.50 -19.51
C PRO A 14 -2.34 0.14 -19.21
N ASN A 15 -1.52 0.05 -18.16
CA ASN A 15 -0.89 -1.20 -17.73
C ASN A 15 -1.80 -2.01 -16.79
N ALA A 16 -2.92 -1.43 -16.34
CA ALA A 16 -3.92 -2.12 -15.54
C ALA A 16 -4.72 -3.06 -16.45
N THR A 17 -4.40 -4.36 -16.36
CA THR A 17 -5.10 -5.40 -17.12
C THR A 17 -5.76 -6.41 -16.19
N PRO A 18 -7.07 -6.66 -16.32
CA PRO A 18 -7.76 -7.71 -15.58
C PRO A 18 -7.39 -9.12 -16.05
N ALA A 19 -6.72 -9.25 -17.20
CA ALA A 19 -6.07 -10.49 -17.63
C ALA A 19 -4.62 -10.60 -17.13
N GLY A 20 -4.14 -9.63 -16.35
CA GLY A 20 -2.78 -9.62 -15.82
C GLY A 20 -2.55 -10.65 -14.73
N ASP A 21 -1.31 -11.10 -14.64
CA ASP A 21 -0.85 -12.01 -13.60
C ASP A 21 -0.76 -11.29 -12.24
N ALA A 22 -1.64 -11.66 -11.30
CA ALA A 22 -1.56 -11.24 -9.91
C ALA A 22 -0.44 -12.01 -9.16
N ASN A 23 0.81 -11.81 -9.54
CA ASN A 23 1.93 -12.54 -8.96
C ASN A 23 2.48 -11.80 -7.72
N VAL A 24 2.81 -12.60 -6.70
CA VAL A 24 3.60 -12.18 -5.55
C VAL A 24 4.84 -13.06 -5.49
N TYR A 25 6.00 -12.45 -5.33
CA TYR A 25 7.27 -13.14 -5.10
C TYR A 25 7.70 -12.84 -3.68
N TYR A 26 8.11 -13.87 -2.94
CA TYR A 26 8.39 -13.73 -1.52
C TYR A 26 9.47 -14.69 -1.02
N ASP A 27 10.14 -14.27 0.05
CA ASP A 27 11.21 -15.03 0.71
C ASP A 27 11.38 -14.51 2.15
N THR A 28 12.12 -15.26 2.96
CA THR A 28 12.57 -14.87 4.31
C THR A 28 13.83 -14.01 4.29
N VAL A 29 14.47 -13.86 3.13
CA VAL A 29 15.62 -13.02 2.87
C VAL A 29 15.25 -11.90 1.90
N SER A 30 15.76 -10.69 2.15
CA SER A 30 15.59 -9.57 1.22
C SER A 30 16.40 -9.80 -0.04
N HIS A 31 15.80 -9.49 -1.19
CA HIS A 31 16.43 -9.58 -2.50
C HIS A 31 16.46 -8.23 -3.22
N ASN A 32 16.26 -7.14 -2.48
CA ASN A 32 16.24 -5.77 -3.01
C ASN A 32 15.28 -5.57 -4.21
N GLY A 33 14.21 -6.37 -4.27
CA GLY A 33 13.21 -6.31 -5.33
C GLY A 33 13.59 -7.02 -6.63
N ASP A 34 14.62 -7.87 -6.66
CA ASP A 34 14.88 -8.74 -7.81
C ASP A 34 13.90 -9.92 -7.85
N PRO A 35 12.93 -9.95 -8.80
CA PRO A 35 11.93 -11.01 -8.86
C PRO A 35 12.49 -12.41 -9.11
N THR A 36 13.67 -12.51 -9.71
CA THR A 36 14.27 -13.81 -10.05
C THR A 36 15.01 -14.46 -8.87
N ALA A 37 15.26 -13.70 -7.82
CA ALA A 37 16.03 -14.13 -6.66
C ALA A 37 15.15 -14.70 -5.52
N TYR A 38 13.86 -14.38 -5.47
CA TYR A 38 12.94 -14.92 -4.46
C TYR A 38 12.70 -16.41 -4.66
N ALA A 39 12.83 -17.20 -3.59
CA ALA A 39 12.64 -18.64 -3.63
C ALA A 39 11.17 -19.08 -3.84
N HIS A 40 10.19 -18.20 -3.55
CA HIS A 40 8.78 -18.55 -3.61
C HIS A 40 7.96 -17.54 -4.40
N SER A 41 6.86 -18.04 -4.98
CA SER A 41 5.85 -17.20 -5.62
C SER A 41 4.45 -17.74 -5.40
N ALA A 42 3.46 -16.84 -5.50
CA ALA A 42 2.04 -17.16 -5.45
C ALA A 42 1.30 -16.39 -6.55
N LYS A 43 0.24 -17.00 -7.08
CA LYS A 43 -0.65 -16.39 -8.09
C LYS A 43 -2.01 -16.10 -7.47
N GLY A 44 -2.58 -14.95 -7.83
CA GLY A 44 -3.87 -14.48 -7.34
C GLY A 44 -4.86 -14.21 -8.46
N LEU A 45 -5.80 -13.31 -8.15
CA LEU A 45 -6.87 -12.88 -9.01
C LEU A 45 -6.78 -11.39 -9.30
N ALA A 46 -7.14 -11.02 -10.52
CA ALA A 46 -7.34 -9.63 -10.93
C ALA A 46 -8.84 -9.38 -11.16
N SER A 47 -9.31 -8.20 -10.81
CA SER A 47 -10.72 -7.82 -10.92
C SER A 47 -10.88 -6.33 -11.23
N THR A 48 -11.97 -6.00 -11.89
CA THR A 48 -12.41 -4.61 -12.12
C THR A 48 -13.66 -4.34 -11.31
N ILE A 49 -13.90 -3.07 -11.00
CA ILE A 49 -15.15 -2.61 -10.40
C ILE A 49 -15.92 -1.87 -11.47
N GLU A 50 -17.19 -2.22 -11.65
CA GLU A 50 -18.08 -1.53 -12.58
C GLU A 50 -18.12 -0.03 -12.25
N GLY A 51 -17.88 0.82 -13.26
CA GLY A 51 -17.79 2.27 -13.10
C GLY A 51 -16.41 2.82 -12.76
N LEU A 52 -15.42 1.97 -12.46
CA LEU A 52 -14.02 2.36 -12.25
C LEU A 52 -13.12 1.78 -13.35
N ASN A 53 -13.17 2.41 -14.52
CA ASN A 53 -12.52 1.92 -15.75
C ASN A 53 -11.02 2.25 -15.82
N ASP A 54 -10.48 3.00 -14.86
CA ASP A 54 -9.09 3.48 -14.84
C ASP A 54 -8.14 2.57 -14.05
N ARG A 55 -8.64 1.47 -13.48
CA ARG A 55 -7.89 0.63 -12.56
C ARG A 55 -8.26 -0.85 -12.60
N THR A 56 -7.32 -1.67 -12.18
CA THR A 56 -7.52 -3.09 -11.86
C THR A 56 -7.06 -3.36 -10.44
N ILE A 57 -7.83 -4.16 -9.72
CA ILE A 57 -7.55 -4.61 -8.35
C ILE A 57 -7.01 -6.03 -8.41
N TYR A 58 -5.90 -6.26 -7.72
CA TYR A 58 -5.23 -7.54 -7.65
C TYR A 58 -5.23 -8.03 -6.19
N ARG A 59 -5.50 -9.32 -6.02
CA ARG A 59 -5.51 -9.99 -4.72
C ARG A 59 -4.83 -11.35 -4.84
N THR A 60 -3.83 -11.58 -3.99
CA THR A 60 -3.10 -12.86 -3.94
C THR A 60 -3.05 -13.38 -2.52
N GLN A 61 -3.48 -14.62 -2.34
CA GLN A 61 -3.35 -15.37 -1.11
C GLN A 61 -1.98 -16.06 -1.07
N ILE A 62 -1.30 -15.95 0.07
CA ILE A 62 -0.02 -16.60 0.34
C ILE A 62 -0.22 -17.52 1.55
N ASP A 63 -0.24 -18.81 1.31
CA ASP A 63 -0.53 -19.83 2.33
C ASP A 63 0.73 -20.55 2.81
N ASN A 64 0.56 -21.35 3.86
CA ASN A 64 1.62 -22.22 4.41
C ASN A 64 2.86 -21.48 4.91
N LEU A 65 2.69 -20.23 5.36
CA LEU A 65 3.78 -19.45 5.93
C LEU A 65 4.11 -19.92 7.35
N GLN A 66 5.37 -19.74 7.73
CA GLN A 66 5.82 -19.95 9.09
C GLN A 66 5.31 -18.81 9.97
N ALA A 67 4.87 -19.13 11.19
CA ALA A 67 4.50 -18.14 12.20
C ALA A 67 5.74 -17.37 12.70
N ASP A 68 5.53 -16.18 13.26
CA ASP A 68 6.58 -15.27 13.76
C ASP A 68 7.79 -15.10 12.81
N THR A 69 7.55 -15.14 11.51
CA THR A 69 8.60 -15.14 10.50
C THR A 69 8.53 -13.88 9.67
N CYS A 70 9.68 -13.27 9.44
CA CYS A 70 9.78 -12.10 8.59
C CYS A 70 9.87 -12.52 7.12
N TYR A 71 8.99 -11.97 6.30
CA TYR A 71 8.96 -12.15 4.86
C TYR A 71 9.19 -10.83 4.14
N TYR A 72 9.89 -10.91 3.02
CA TYR A 72 10.12 -9.84 2.06
C TYR A 72 9.35 -10.17 0.79
N LEU A 73 8.60 -9.21 0.24
CA LEU A 73 7.68 -9.45 -0.85
C LEU A 73 7.76 -8.35 -1.90
N ILE A 74 7.56 -8.74 -3.16
CA ILE A 74 7.21 -7.84 -4.26
C ILE A 74 5.95 -8.35 -4.97
N VAL A 75 5.20 -7.43 -5.56
CA VAL A 75 4.02 -7.74 -6.37
C VAL A 75 4.20 -7.24 -7.79
N GLY A 76 3.59 -7.90 -8.76
CA GLY A 76 3.60 -7.48 -10.17
C GLY A 76 4.16 -8.53 -11.12
N SER A 77 4.47 -8.13 -12.33
CA SER A 77 4.88 -9.03 -13.42
C SER A 77 5.81 -8.31 -14.40
N THR A 78 6.49 -9.05 -15.28
CA THR A 78 7.38 -8.47 -16.29
C THR A 78 6.70 -7.42 -17.16
N ASP A 79 5.43 -7.64 -17.52
CA ASP A 79 4.66 -6.74 -18.39
C ASP A 79 4.14 -5.50 -17.64
N GLN A 80 3.99 -5.59 -16.32
CA GLN A 80 3.38 -4.56 -15.48
C GLN A 80 4.38 -3.79 -14.61
N GLY A 81 5.61 -4.30 -14.54
CA GLY A 81 6.59 -3.87 -13.54
C GLY A 81 6.33 -4.50 -12.17
N TYR A 82 7.29 -4.30 -11.28
CA TYR A 82 7.27 -4.80 -9.91
C TYR A 82 7.20 -3.66 -8.91
N SER A 83 6.53 -3.91 -7.77
CA SER A 83 6.54 -2.97 -6.65
C SER A 83 7.94 -2.86 -6.03
N LYS A 84 8.13 -1.82 -5.20
CA LYS A 84 9.21 -1.85 -4.21
C LYS A 84 9.01 -3.06 -3.28
N GLU A 85 10.12 -3.56 -2.75
CA GLU A 85 10.08 -4.62 -1.74
C GLU A 85 9.41 -4.11 -0.46
N VAL A 86 8.51 -4.91 0.09
CA VAL A 86 7.87 -4.68 1.39
C VAL A 86 8.25 -5.79 2.36
N LYS A 87 8.30 -5.45 3.65
CA LYS A 87 8.65 -6.36 4.74
C LYS A 87 7.45 -6.53 5.67
N VAL A 88 7.09 -7.77 5.95
CA VAL A 88 6.00 -8.14 6.87
C VAL A 88 6.47 -9.24 7.80
N ARG A 89 5.97 -9.26 9.03
CA ARG A 89 6.17 -10.37 9.96
C ARG A 89 4.81 -11.05 10.17
N THR A 90 4.78 -12.36 10.03
CA THR A 90 3.59 -13.15 10.32
C THR A 90 3.30 -13.22 11.81
N ILE A 91 2.02 -13.35 12.17
CA ILE A 91 1.59 -13.46 13.57
C ILE A 91 2.27 -14.67 14.25
N PRO A 92 2.81 -14.52 15.48
CA PRO A 92 3.26 -15.64 16.31
C PRO A 92 2.13 -16.63 16.62
N ASN A 93 2.48 -17.89 16.86
CA ASN A 93 1.53 -18.95 17.21
C ASN A 93 1.68 -19.41 18.67
N ASP A 94 2.21 -18.54 19.51
CA ASP A 94 2.44 -18.72 20.94
C ASP A 94 1.86 -17.54 21.74
N ASP A 95 2.17 -17.47 23.03
CA ASP A 95 1.68 -16.43 23.94
C ASP A 95 2.51 -15.13 23.88
N SER A 96 3.23 -14.89 22.78
CA SER A 96 3.97 -13.66 22.57
C SER A 96 3.05 -12.43 22.58
N GLU A 97 3.56 -11.31 23.10
CA GLU A 97 2.79 -10.08 23.18
C GLU A 97 2.43 -9.54 21.79
N LEU A 98 1.13 -9.28 21.57
CA LEU A 98 0.63 -8.60 20.38
C LEU A 98 0.18 -7.17 20.74
N ARG A 99 0.53 -6.22 19.88
CA ARG A 99 0.06 -4.83 19.98
C ARG A 99 -0.94 -4.54 18.88
N PHE A 100 -2.18 -4.24 19.28
CA PHE A 100 -3.22 -3.80 18.36
C PHE A 100 -3.31 -2.28 18.37
N VAL A 101 -3.41 -1.69 17.18
CA VAL A 101 -3.76 -0.28 16.99
C VAL A 101 -5.16 -0.24 16.40
N THR A 102 -6.05 0.54 17.03
CA THR A 102 -7.43 0.70 16.55
C THR A 102 -7.62 2.13 16.05
N GLY A 103 -8.29 2.27 14.90
CA GLY A 103 -8.52 3.55 14.26
C GLY A 103 -9.80 3.52 13.42
N GLY A 104 -10.48 4.66 13.35
CA GLY A 104 -11.66 4.92 12.54
C GLY A 104 -11.59 6.35 12.02
N ASP A 105 -12.32 6.64 10.94
CA ASP A 105 -12.46 8.00 10.41
C ASP A 105 -11.12 8.71 10.12
N MET A 106 -10.11 7.96 9.67
CA MET A 106 -8.74 8.49 9.48
C MET A 106 -8.68 9.64 8.46
N GLY A 107 -9.66 9.73 7.56
CA GLY A 107 -9.68 10.72 6.50
C GLY A 107 -8.44 10.64 5.61
N THR A 108 -8.24 11.66 4.79
CA THR A 108 -7.07 11.79 3.90
C THR A 108 -6.52 13.21 3.91
N THR A 109 -6.77 13.97 4.99
CA THR A 109 -6.36 15.37 5.11
C THR A 109 -4.86 15.49 4.85
N ILE A 110 -4.53 16.22 3.78
CA ILE A 110 -3.14 16.51 3.41
C ILE A 110 -2.57 17.42 4.50
N ILE A 111 -1.49 17.00 5.14
CA ILE A 111 -0.69 17.88 6.01
C ILE A 111 0.30 18.60 5.09
N PRO A 112 0.13 19.91 4.80
CA PRO A 112 1.08 20.63 3.96
C PRO A 112 2.46 20.65 4.63
N THR A 113 3.48 20.16 3.92
CA THR A 113 4.89 20.09 4.37
C THR A 113 5.61 21.44 4.42
N ASN A 114 4.90 22.55 4.22
CA ASN A 114 5.47 23.89 4.26
C ASN A 114 5.50 24.43 5.69
N GLY A 115 6.43 23.97 6.53
CA GLY A 115 7.07 24.71 7.64
C GLY A 115 6.24 25.59 8.58
N ALA A 116 4.91 25.45 8.65
CA ALA A 116 4.08 26.28 9.51
C ALA A 116 3.83 25.52 10.81
N THR A 117 4.51 25.99 11.86
CA THR A 117 4.11 25.79 13.25
C THR A 117 2.59 25.78 13.35
N GLN A 118 1.99 24.67 13.76
CA GLN A 118 0.58 24.67 14.17
C GLN A 118 0.47 25.56 15.41
N SER A 119 0.22 26.85 15.19
CA SER A 119 -0.14 27.78 16.26
C SER A 119 -1.50 27.34 16.77
N ASN A 120 -1.52 26.77 17.97
CA ASN A 120 -2.73 26.41 18.70
C ASN A 120 -3.60 27.68 18.85
N SER A 121 -4.61 27.83 18.01
CA SER A 121 -5.41 29.06 17.91
C SER A 121 -6.73 28.86 18.63
N ALA A 122 -6.72 29.12 19.95
CA ALA A 122 -7.94 29.40 20.68
C ALA A 122 -8.62 30.63 20.07
N SER A 123 -9.89 30.46 19.70
CA SER A 123 -10.70 31.41 18.97
C SER A 123 -10.94 32.74 19.71
N ARG A 124 -10.50 33.85 19.11
CA ARG A 124 -11.18 35.15 19.16
C ARG A 124 -11.03 35.86 17.81
N GLN A 125 -12.16 36.09 17.14
CA GLN A 125 -12.34 37.02 16.02
C GLN A 125 -13.09 38.29 16.55
N PRO A 126 -13.23 39.42 15.83
CA PRO A 126 -12.93 39.73 14.41
C PRO A 126 -12.35 41.14 14.09
N MET A 127 -11.87 41.38 12.86
CA MET A 127 -12.33 42.43 11.88
C MET A 127 -11.33 42.69 10.72
N ASP A 128 -11.90 42.90 9.54
CA ASP A 128 -11.45 42.89 8.12
C ASP A 128 -10.76 44.20 7.63
N PRO A 129 -10.45 44.44 6.31
CA PRO A 129 -9.88 43.64 5.21
C PRO A 129 -8.74 44.37 4.43
N ALA A 130 -7.80 43.67 3.75
CA ALA A 130 -7.19 44.15 2.49
C ALA A 130 -6.21 43.17 1.80
N ARG A 131 -6.55 42.85 0.53
CA ARG A 131 -5.69 42.79 -0.68
C ARG A 131 -4.96 41.48 -1.11
N SER A 132 -5.65 40.76 -2.00
CA SER A 132 -5.30 40.42 -3.42
C SER A 132 -4.04 39.61 -3.83
N THR A 133 -4.32 38.53 -4.62
CA THR A 133 -3.59 37.94 -5.79
C THR A 133 -2.26 37.18 -5.56
N SER A 134 -1.88 36.08 -6.21
CA SER A 134 -2.35 35.29 -7.37
C SER A 134 -1.78 33.86 -7.33
N ALA A 135 -2.41 32.91 -8.04
CA ALA A 135 -1.99 31.52 -8.19
C ALA A 135 -0.87 31.30 -9.22
N THR A 136 -0.11 30.20 -9.11
CA THR A 136 0.52 29.48 -10.24
C THR A 136 0.67 28.00 -9.89
N VAL A 137 0.20 27.13 -10.78
CA VAL A 137 0.21 25.66 -10.73
C VAL A 137 1.37 25.14 -11.59
N ALA A 138 2.02 24.05 -11.16
CA ALA A 138 2.23 22.80 -11.92
C ALA A 138 3.53 22.07 -11.52
N GLY A 139 3.40 20.77 -11.28
CA GLY A 139 4.50 19.82 -11.13
C GLY A 139 3.92 18.41 -10.93
N GLU A 140 3.86 17.67 -12.02
CA GLU A 140 3.24 16.34 -12.22
C GLU A 140 3.93 15.25 -11.38
N GLU A 141 3.21 14.57 -10.48
CA GLU A 141 3.72 13.41 -9.73
C GLU A 141 3.43 12.09 -10.48
N ALA A 142 4.46 11.25 -10.57
CA ALA A 142 4.37 9.87 -11.07
C ALA A 142 3.47 9.00 -10.17
N PRO A 143 2.81 7.96 -10.71
CA PRO A 143 1.86 7.16 -9.95
C PRO A 143 2.52 6.38 -8.79
N VAL A 144 2.02 6.61 -7.58
CA VAL A 144 2.41 5.89 -6.37
C VAL A 144 1.53 4.65 -6.23
N ALA A 145 2.12 3.46 -6.36
CA ALA A 145 1.45 2.22 -5.97
C ALA A 145 1.31 2.19 -4.44
N SER A 146 0.07 2.21 -3.94
CA SER A 146 -0.23 1.99 -2.52
C SER A 146 -0.58 0.51 -2.31
N THR A 147 0.22 -0.18 -1.50
CA THR A 147 -0.03 -1.57 -1.09
C THR A 147 -0.72 -1.55 0.28
N THR A 148 -1.84 -2.25 0.40
CA THR A 148 -2.51 -2.47 1.69
C THR A 148 -2.58 -3.97 1.94
N LEU A 149 -1.81 -4.46 2.91
CA LEU A 149 -2.01 -5.81 3.43
C LEU A 149 -3.18 -5.80 4.41
N ILE A 150 -4.11 -6.73 4.21
CA ILE A 150 -5.20 -6.99 5.14
C ILE A 150 -5.05 -8.45 5.55
N GLU A 151 -4.83 -8.72 6.83
CA GLU A 151 -4.88 -10.06 7.39
C GLU A 151 -6.35 -10.46 7.58
N THR A 152 -6.74 -11.63 7.09
CA THR A 152 -8.04 -12.26 7.39
C THR A 152 -7.82 -13.51 8.22
N THR A 153 -8.58 -13.61 9.31
CA THR A 153 -8.61 -14.73 10.27
C THR A 153 -9.43 -15.90 9.75
#